data_AF-A0A258MY57-F1
#
_entry.id   AF-A0A258MY57-F1
#
_cell.length_a   1.000
_cell.length_b   1.000
_cell.length_c   1.000
_cell.angle_alpha   90.00
_cell.angle_beta   90.00
_cell.angle_gamma   90.00
#
_symmetry.space_group_name_H-M   'P 1'
#
loop_
_entity.id
_entity.type
_entity.pdbx_description
1 polymer ?
#
loop_
_entity_poly.entity_id
_entity_poly.type
_entity_poly.pdbx_seq_one_letter_code
_entity_poly.pdbx_strand_id
1 'polypeptide(L)'
;TAGTSSPLTDGASAVLVCTEAYAEKHGLTPLARLRGVAVAGCAPEIMGIGPVAATRKALARSNIQVGDLDVVELNEAFASQALACISDLGLREDTINIDGGAIAIGHPLGATGARIVGKAASLLQREGGRYALATQCIGGGQGIATILERI
;
A
#
# COMPACT_ATOMS: atom_id res chain seq x y z
N THR A 1 18.04 12.69 3.40
CA THR A 1 18.35 14.02 2.82
C THR A 1 17.19 14.42 1.92
N ALA A 2 17.20 15.62 1.32
CA ALA A 2 16.13 16.00 0.38
C ALA A 2 15.96 14.98 -0.77
N GLY A 3 17.06 14.45 -1.31
CA GLY A 3 17.01 13.44 -2.38
C GLY A 3 16.55 12.04 -1.96
N THR A 4 16.36 11.79 -0.65
CA THR A 4 15.89 10.49 -0.13
C THR A 4 14.63 10.63 0.71
N SER A 5 13.88 11.71 0.50
CA SER A 5 12.62 12.04 1.17
C SER A 5 11.59 12.37 0.10
N SER A 6 10.32 12.04 0.34
CA SER A 6 9.26 12.49 -0.54
C SER A 6 9.16 14.03 -0.53
N PRO A 7 9.11 14.70 -1.70
CA PRO A 7 8.94 16.14 -1.74
C PRO A 7 7.54 16.56 -1.28
N LEU A 8 7.39 17.83 -0.90
CA LEU A 8 6.08 18.45 -0.77
C LEU A 8 5.41 18.44 -2.15
N THR A 9 4.16 17.99 -2.23
CA THR A 9 3.49 17.76 -3.52
C THR A 9 2.01 18.03 -3.38
N ASP A 10 1.47 18.73 -4.37
CA ASP A 10 0.03 18.90 -4.53
C ASP A 10 -0.53 17.77 -5.40
N GLY A 11 -1.70 17.25 -5.06
CA GLY A 11 -2.32 16.18 -5.83
C GLY A 11 -3.64 15.69 -5.26
N ALA A 12 -4.42 15.05 -6.11
CA ALA A 12 -5.70 14.42 -5.77
C ALA A 12 -5.80 13.03 -6.40
N SER A 13 -6.64 12.18 -5.81
CA SER A 13 -6.85 10.80 -6.26
C SER A 13 -8.27 10.36 -5.89
N ALA A 14 -8.87 9.50 -6.71
CA ALA A 14 -10.16 8.91 -6.43
C ALA A 14 -10.13 7.40 -6.70
N VAL A 15 -10.84 6.64 -5.87
CA VAL A 15 -11.10 5.21 -6.05
C VAL A 15 -12.60 4.97 -5.86
N LEU A 16 -13.21 4.19 -6.76
CA LEU A 16 -14.59 3.76 -6.61
C LEU A 16 -14.62 2.41 -5.89
N VAL A 17 -15.24 2.37 -4.71
CA VAL A 17 -15.44 1.15 -3.94
C VAL A 17 -16.92 0.84 -3.89
N CYS A 18 -17.28 -0.37 -4.28
CA CYS A 18 -18.66 -0.85 -4.26
C CYS A 18 -18.69 -2.35 -3.98
N THR A 19 -19.88 -2.89 -3.78
CA THR A 19 -20.08 -4.34 -3.69
C THR A 19 -19.97 -4.96 -5.08
N GLU A 20 -19.59 -6.24 -5.13
CA GLU A 20 -19.52 -7.02 -6.38
C GLU A 20 -20.88 -7.03 -7.11
N ALA A 21 -21.97 -7.22 -6.37
CA ALA A 21 -23.34 -7.14 -6.91
C ALA A 21 -23.68 -5.75 -7.50
N TYR A 22 -23.17 -4.66 -6.93
CA TYR A 22 -23.38 -3.32 -7.49
C TYR A 22 -22.59 -3.15 -8.80
N ALA A 23 -21.34 -3.63 -8.83
CA ALA A 23 -20.50 -3.60 -10.02
C ALA A 23 -21.14 -4.39 -11.17
N GLU A 24 -21.59 -5.62 -10.91
CA GLU A 24 -22.29 -6.46 -11.87
C GLU A 24 -23.57 -5.78 -12.39
N LYS A 25 -24.41 -5.28 -11.49
CA LYS A 25 -25.68 -4.61 -11.84
C LYS A 25 -25.47 -3.41 -12.78
N HIS A 26 -24.34 -2.72 -12.67
CA HIS A 26 -24.05 -1.51 -13.45
C HIS A 26 -23.00 -1.74 -14.55
N GLY A 27 -22.63 -3.00 -14.84
CA GLY A 27 -21.66 -3.33 -15.88
C GLY A 27 -20.26 -2.75 -15.64
N LEU A 28 -19.88 -2.52 -14.38
CA LEU A 28 -18.55 -2.04 -14.02
C LEU A 28 -17.57 -3.21 -13.96
N THR A 29 -16.38 -3.03 -14.53
CA THR A 29 -15.29 -4.04 -14.44
C THR A 29 -14.49 -3.83 -13.15
N PRO A 30 -14.54 -4.75 -12.18
CA PRO A 30 -13.75 -4.63 -10.95
C PRO A 30 -12.25 -4.81 -11.24
N LEU A 31 -11.40 -4.00 -10.61
CA LEU A 31 -9.94 -4.16 -10.72
C LEU A 31 -9.37 -5.14 -9.69
N ALA A 32 -9.88 -5.10 -8.46
CA ALA A 32 -9.43 -5.95 -7.36
C ALA A 32 -10.48 -6.02 -6.26
N ARG A 33 -10.39 -7.05 -5.41
CA ARG A 33 -11.17 -7.23 -4.18
C ARG A 33 -10.36 -6.78 -2.97
N LEU A 34 -10.99 -6.08 -2.03
CA LEU A 34 -10.40 -5.80 -0.71
C LEU A 34 -10.47 -7.07 0.16
N ARG A 35 -9.31 -7.69 0.44
CA ARG A 35 -9.21 -8.92 1.26
C ARG A 35 -9.05 -8.66 2.73
N GLY A 36 -8.39 -7.57 3.10
CA GLY A 36 -8.15 -7.24 4.49
C GLY A 36 -7.59 -5.84 4.63
N VAL A 37 -8.03 -5.15 5.68
CA VAL A 37 -7.48 -3.84 6.07
C VAL A 37 -7.11 -3.90 7.54
N ALA A 38 -5.99 -3.32 7.92
CA ALA A 38 -5.63 -3.17 9.31
C ALA A 38 -4.91 -1.84 9.57
N VAL A 39 -5.19 -1.30 10.76
CA VAL A 39 -4.45 -0.20 11.36
C VAL A 39 -3.77 -0.72 12.62
N ALA A 40 -2.55 -0.25 12.85
CA ALA A 40 -1.76 -0.52 14.05
C ALA A 40 -1.04 0.75 14.52
N GLY A 41 -0.77 0.82 15.81
CA GLY A 41 0.04 1.87 16.42
C GLY A 41 1.48 1.41 16.69
N CYS A 42 2.38 2.37 16.82
CA CYS A 42 3.75 2.22 17.28
C CYS A 42 4.14 3.46 18.10
N ALA A 43 5.31 3.43 18.73
CA ALA A 43 5.77 4.60 19.48
C ALA A 43 6.01 5.79 18.52
N PRO A 44 5.57 7.02 18.85
CA PRO A 44 5.68 8.17 17.95
C PRO A 44 7.12 8.47 17.48
N GLU A 45 8.11 8.20 18.32
CA GLU A 45 9.54 8.38 18.03
C GLU A 45 10.06 7.47 16.91
N ILE A 46 9.37 6.35 16.64
CA ILE A 46 9.69 5.41 15.56
C ILE A 46 8.57 5.32 14.53
N MET A 47 7.73 6.36 14.40
CA MET A 47 6.49 6.34 13.60
C MET A 47 6.60 5.74 12.19
N GLY A 48 7.79 5.82 11.57
CA GLY A 48 8.06 5.23 10.27
C GLY A 48 7.81 3.72 10.20
N ILE A 49 7.90 2.99 11.32
CA ILE A 49 7.72 1.53 11.35
C ILE A 49 6.26 1.09 11.38
N GLY A 50 5.31 2.01 11.50
CA GLY A 50 3.86 1.72 11.53
C GLY A 50 3.38 0.68 10.48
N PRO A 51 3.87 0.70 9.22
CA PRO A 51 3.53 -0.30 8.21
C PRO A 51 3.78 -1.75 8.63
N VAL A 52 4.80 -2.02 9.45
CA VAL A 52 5.18 -3.39 9.83
C VAL A 52 4.07 -4.08 10.60
N ALA A 53 3.61 -3.45 11.69
CA ALA A 53 2.55 -4.00 12.53
C ALA A 53 1.20 -4.01 11.79
N ALA A 54 0.92 -2.98 10.98
CA ALA A 54 -0.30 -2.90 10.19
C ALA A 54 -0.36 -4.02 9.14
N THR A 55 0.75 -4.25 8.42
CA THR A 55 0.86 -5.27 7.37
C THR A 55 0.73 -6.67 7.94
N ARG A 56 1.47 -7.02 9.00
CA ARG A 56 1.34 -8.33 9.65
C ARG A 56 -0.10 -8.61 10.09
N LYS A 57 -0.78 -7.59 10.63
CA LYS A 57 -2.19 -7.69 11.04
C LYS A 57 -3.15 -7.84 9.87
N ALA A 58 -2.92 -7.15 8.75
CA ALA A 58 -3.76 -7.24 7.54
C ALA A 58 -3.57 -8.60 6.83
N LEU A 59 -2.33 -9.08 6.73
CA LEU A 59 -2.00 -10.41 6.21
C LEU A 59 -2.66 -11.53 7.04
N ALA A 60 -2.54 -11.45 8.38
CA ALA A 60 -3.19 -12.41 9.27
C ALA A 60 -4.73 -12.42 9.12
N ARG A 61 -5.37 -11.25 8.99
CA ARG A 61 -6.83 -11.12 8.76
C ARG A 61 -7.29 -11.71 7.44
N SER A 62 -6.43 -11.68 6.42
CA SER A 62 -6.75 -12.14 5.07
C SER A 62 -6.30 -13.58 4.80
N ASN A 63 -5.61 -14.21 5.77
CA ASN A 63 -5.00 -15.53 5.67
C ASN A 63 -4.04 -15.64 4.47
N ILE A 64 -3.18 -14.63 4.31
CA ILE A 64 -2.19 -14.51 3.22
C ILE A 64 -0.80 -14.41 3.85
N GLN A 65 0.19 -15.09 3.28
CA GLN A 65 1.59 -14.97 3.71
C GLN A 65 2.27 -13.81 2.98
N VAL A 66 3.31 -13.23 3.61
CA VAL A 66 4.07 -12.15 2.97
C VAL A 66 4.71 -12.58 1.65
N GLY A 67 5.11 -13.85 1.53
CA GLY A 67 5.64 -14.43 0.30
C GLY A 67 4.62 -14.65 -0.81
N ASP A 68 3.32 -14.51 -0.54
CA ASP A 68 2.26 -14.62 -1.55
C ASP A 68 1.98 -13.27 -2.24
N LEU A 69 2.62 -12.18 -1.78
CA LEU A 69 2.44 -10.86 -2.37
C LEU A 69 3.21 -10.77 -3.69
N ASP A 70 2.51 -10.36 -4.75
CA ASP A 70 3.08 -10.16 -6.09
C ASP A 70 3.34 -8.68 -6.40
N VAL A 71 2.61 -7.78 -5.73
CA VAL A 71 2.76 -6.33 -5.86
C VAL A 71 2.75 -5.69 -4.47
N VAL A 72 3.68 -4.79 -4.20
CA VAL A 72 3.75 -4.04 -2.95
C VAL A 72 3.91 -2.56 -3.24
N GLU A 73 2.89 -1.79 -2.89
CA GLU A 73 2.93 -0.33 -2.88
C GLU A 73 3.13 0.15 -1.43
N LEU A 74 4.39 0.44 -1.08
CA LEU A 74 4.80 0.99 0.21
C LEU A 74 5.06 2.48 0.03
N ASN A 75 4.35 3.34 0.78
CA ASN A 75 4.63 4.77 0.73
C ASN A 75 6.07 5.06 1.17
N GLU A 76 6.79 5.82 0.34
CA GLU A 76 8.19 6.18 0.54
C GLU A 76 8.28 7.59 1.15
N ALA A 77 7.83 7.75 2.39
CA ALA A 77 7.96 9.06 3.06
C ALA A 77 9.44 9.44 3.19
N PHE A 78 10.26 8.44 3.55
CA PHE A 78 11.71 8.54 3.62
C PHE A 78 12.32 7.19 3.21
N ALA A 79 13.47 7.20 2.53
CA ALA A 79 14.14 5.97 2.13
C ALA A 79 14.50 5.09 3.35
N SER A 80 14.96 5.69 4.45
CA SER A 80 15.28 4.97 5.69
C SER A 80 14.07 4.26 6.28
N GLN A 81 12.90 4.91 6.23
CA GLN A 81 11.65 4.32 6.69
C GLN A 81 11.22 3.17 5.79
N ALA A 82 11.26 3.36 4.47
CA ALA A 82 10.88 2.33 3.51
C ALA A 82 11.77 1.09 3.68
N LEU A 83 13.10 1.26 3.67
CA LEU A 83 14.07 0.18 3.83
C LEU A 83 13.89 -0.58 5.15
N ALA A 84 13.62 0.12 6.26
CA ALA A 84 13.34 -0.52 7.54
C ALA A 84 12.07 -1.40 7.47
N CYS A 85 10.99 -0.90 6.88
CA CYS A 85 9.77 -1.69 6.70
C CYS A 85 9.97 -2.89 5.78
N ILE A 86 10.73 -2.72 4.69
CA ILE A 86 11.05 -3.80 3.73
C ILE A 86 11.79 -4.93 4.43
N SER A 87 12.85 -4.59 5.17
CA SER A 87 13.65 -5.54 5.93
C SER A 87 12.80 -6.28 6.98
N ASP A 88 12.04 -5.57 7.81
CA ASP A 88 11.27 -6.16 8.91
C ASP A 88 10.09 -7.03 8.45
N LEU A 89 9.55 -6.73 7.27
CA LEU A 89 8.48 -7.52 6.67
C LEU A 89 9.02 -8.68 5.83
N GLY A 90 10.28 -8.64 5.39
CA GLY A 90 10.84 -9.64 4.48
C GLY A 90 10.18 -9.58 3.10
N LEU A 91 9.93 -8.37 2.59
CA LEU A 91 9.34 -8.16 1.26
C LEU A 91 10.35 -8.50 0.16
N ARG A 92 9.88 -9.07 -0.95
CA ARG A 92 10.73 -9.35 -2.11
C ARG A 92 10.95 -8.07 -2.91
N GLU A 93 12.20 -7.71 -3.18
CA GLU A 93 12.58 -6.45 -3.83
C GLU A 93 11.89 -6.23 -5.20
N ASP A 94 11.71 -7.30 -5.97
CA ASP A 94 11.09 -7.29 -7.30
C ASP A 94 9.58 -6.98 -7.29
N THR A 95 8.94 -7.01 -6.12
CA THR A 95 7.50 -6.71 -5.97
C THR A 95 7.23 -5.27 -5.52
N ILE A 96 8.25 -4.55 -5.05
CA ILE A 96 8.09 -3.30 -4.30
C ILE A 96 8.18 -2.10 -5.22
N ASN A 97 7.14 -1.26 -5.22
CA ASN A 97 7.10 0.03 -5.91
C ASN A 97 7.67 -0.05 -7.33
N ILE A 98 7.21 -1.04 -8.11
CA ILE A 98 7.81 -1.43 -9.41
C ILE A 98 7.85 -0.30 -10.45
N ASP A 99 6.99 0.70 -10.31
CA ASP A 99 6.93 1.90 -11.15
C ASP A 99 7.48 3.16 -10.44
N GLY A 100 8.20 2.98 -9.33
CA GLY A 100 8.66 4.05 -8.44
C GLY A 100 7.60 4.49 -7.42
N GLY A 101 8.07 5.14 -6.36
CA GLY A 101 7.22 5.58 -5.24
C GLY A 101 7.33 7.08 -4.93
N ALA A 102 6.90 7.43 -3.71
CA ALA A 102 6.69 8.82 -3.31
C ALA A 102 7.96 9.69 -3.29
N ILE A 103 9.16 9.11 -3.25
CA ILE A 103 10.40 9.88 -3.42
C ILE A 103 10.50 10.47 -4.82
N ALA A 104 10.07 9.72 -5.85
CA ALA A 104 10.14 10.15 -7.24
C ALA A 104 8.91 10.97 -7.65
N ILE A 105 7.71 10.49 -7.31
CA ILE A 105 6.43 11.05 -7.82
C ILE A 105 5.67 11.90 -6.79
N GLY A 106 6.23 12.08 -5.59
CA GLY A 106 5.66 12.95 -4.56
C GLY A 106 4.67 12.28 -3.61
N HIS A 107 4.37 13.00 -2.52
CA HIS A 107 3.49 12.57 -1.42
C HIS A 107 2.44 13.65 -1.08
N PRO A 108 1.38 13.82 -1.89
CA PRO A 108 0.23 14.60 -1.49
C PRO A 108 -0.49 13.85 -0.36
N LEU A 109 -0.32 14.33 0.88
CA LEU A 109 -0.61 13.59 2.12
C LEU A 109 -1.95 12.85 2.10
N GLY A 110 -3.06 13.58 1.89
CA GLY A 110 -4.41 13.01 1.89
C GLY A 110 -4.76 12.18 0.65
N ALA A 111 -4.04 12.34 -0.46
CA ALA A 111 -4.32 11.63 -1.72
C ALA A 111 -3.48 10.35 -1.87
N THR A 112 -2.33 10.27 -1.21
CA THR A 112 -1.39 9.15 -1.42
C THR A 112 -2.00 7.80 -1.09
N GLY A 113 -2.82 7.70 -0.03
CA GLY A 113 -3.47 6.44 0.35
C GLY A 113 -4.34 5.84 -0.76
N ALA A 114 -5.18 6.65 -1.41
CA ALA A 114 -6.01 6.17 -2.51
C ALA A 114 -5.19 5.94 -3.78
N ARG A 115 -4.14 6.75 -4.03
CA ARG A 115 -3.19 6.53 -5.13
C ARG A 115 -2.52 5.16 -5.04
N ILE A 116 -1.92 4.79 -3.91
CA ILE A 116 -1.20 3.52 -3.77
C ILE A 116 -2.14 2.30 -3.82
N VAL A 117 -3.37 2.42 -3.30
CA VAL A 117 -4.38 1.36 -3.41
C VAL A 117 -4.81 1.16 -4.87
N GLY A 118 -5.12 2.25 -5.58
CA GLY A 118 -5.51 2.18 -7.00
C GLY A 118 -4.36 1.68 -7.88
N LYS A 119 -3.12 2.12 -7.59
CA LYS A 119 -1.92 1.66 -8.29
C LYS A 119 -1.70 0.17 -8.10
N ALA A 120 -1.72 -0.33 -6.85
CA ALA A 120 -1.59 -1.76 -6.55
C ALA A 120 -2.64 -2.60 -7.29
N ALA A 121 -3.91 -2.17 -7.31
CA ALA A 121 -4.97 -2.86 -8.05
C ALA A 121 -4.73 -2.88 -9.57
N SER A 122 -4.27 -1.77 -10.15
CA SER A 122 -3.93 -1.69 -11.58
C SER A 122 -2.72 -2.57 -11.93
N LEU A 123 -1.70 -2.59 -11.07
CA LEU A 123 -0.50 -3.39 -11.26
C LEU A 123 -0.78 -4.89 -11.16
N LEU A 124 -1.68 -5.32 -10.27
CA LEU A 124 -2.11 -6.73 -10.23
C LEU A 124 -2.64 -7.19 -11.60
N GLN A 125 -3.47 -6.37 -12.25
CA GLN A 125 -3.99 -6.67 -13.58
C GLN A 125 -2.89 -6.66 -14.64
N ARG A 126 -1.97 -5.69 -14.58
CA ARG A 126 -0.85 -5.56 -15.55
C ARG A 126 0.14 -6.72 -15.46
N GLU A 127 0.55 -7.08 -14.25
CA GLU A 127 1.57 -8.11 -13.99
C GLU A 127 0.98 -9.53 -13.90
N GLY A 128 -0.35 -9.67 -13.89
CA GLY A 128 -1.01 -10.96 -13.70
C GLY A 128 -0.90 -11.54 -12.28
N GLY A 129 -0.37 -10.77 -11.32
CA GLY A 129 -0.24 -11.15 -9.91
C GLY A 129 -1.58 -11.40 -9.22
N ARG A 130 -1.58 -12.15 -8.14
CA ARG A 130 -2.77 -12.52 -7.38
C ARG A 130 -3.03 -11.60 -6.19
N TYR A 131 -2.00 -11.30 -5.38
CA TYR A 131 -2.15 -10.52 -4.16
C TYR A 131 -1.28 -9.27 -4.13
N ALA A 132 -1.82 -8.17 -3.63
CA ALA A 132 -1.06 -6.94 -3.43
C ALA A 132 -1.21 -6.37 -2.02
N LEU A 133 -0.16 -5.67 -1.59
CA LEU A 133 -0.13 -4.88 -0.37
C LEU A 133 -0.03 -3.40 -0.72
N ALA A 134 -0.93 -2.58 -0.17
CA ALA A 134 -0.77 -1.12 -0.13
C ALA A 134 -0.62 -0.67 1.32
N THR A 135 0.50 -0.05 1.69
CA THR A 135 0.77 0.32 3.09
C THR A 135 1.54 1.63 3.24
N GLN A 136 1.33 2.33 4.36
CA GLN A 136 1.96 3.62 4.66
C GLN A 136 2.09 3.86 6.16
N CYS A 137 3.15 4.57 6.54
CA CYS A 137 3.32 5.14 7.87
C CYS A 137 2.44 6.38 8.03
N ILE A 138 2.13 6.75 9.27
CA ILE A 138 1.27 7.86 9.60
C ILE A 138 1.90 8.61 10.79
N GLY A 139 1.92 9.94 10.69
CA GLY A 139 2.40 10.82 11.75
C GLY A 139 1.69 10.54 13.08
N GLY A 140 2.43 10.66 14.19
CA GLY A 140 1.91 10.34 15.52
C GLY A 140 1.97 8.85 15.89
N GLY A 141 2.66 8.03 15.10
CA GLY A 141 2.95 6.64 15.47
C GLY A 141 1.87 5.64 15.02
N GLN A 142 1.39 5.74 13.78
CA GLN A 142 0.41 4.79 13.25
C GLN A 142 0.87 4.23 11.89
N GLY A 143 0.23 3.14 11.47
CA GLY A 143 0.35 2.60 10.13
C GLY A 143 -0.95 1.95 9.68
N ILE A 144 -1.14 1.90 8.36
CA ILE A 144 -2.27 1.24 7.72
C ILE A 144 -1.78 0.33 6.60
N ALA A 145 -2.44 -0.81 6.45
CA ALA A 145 -2.19 -1.76 5.37
C ALA A 145 -3.51 -2.26 4.79
N THR A 146 -3.56 -2.39 3.47
CA THR A 146 -4.67 -2.92 2.69
C THR A 146 -4.15 -4.06 1.81
N ILE A 147 -4.78 -5.22 1.91
CA ILE A 147 -4.52 -6.39 1.07
C ILE A 147 -5.58 -6.46 -0.03
N LEU A 148 -5.11 -6.56 -1.27
CA LEU A 148 -5.92 -6.65 -2.47
C LEU A 148 -5.75 -8.03 -3.11
N GLU A 149 -6.81 -8.54 -3.73
CA GLU A 149 -6.78 -9.75 -4.57
C GLU A 149 -7.28 -9.41 -5.97
N ARG A 150 -6.59 -9.88 -7.00
CA ARG A 150 -7.04 -9.72 -8.39
C ARG A 150 -8.34 -10.50 -8.62
N ILE A 151 -9.29 -9.89 -9.34
CA ILE A 151 -10.53 -10.52 -9.82
C ILE A 151 -10.32 -10.91 -11.29
#